data_AF-A0A4R6BE77-F1
#
_entry.id   AF-A0A4R6BE77-F1
#
_cell.length_a   1.000
_cell.length_b   1.000
_cell.length_c   1.000
_cell.angle_alpha   90.00
_cell.angle_beta   90.00
_cell.angle_gamma   90.00
#
_symmetry.space_group_name_H-M   'P 1'
#
loop_
_entity.id
_entity.type
_entity.pdbx_description
1 polymer ?
#
loop_
_entity_poly.entity_id
_entity_poly.type
_entity_poly.pdbx_seq_one_letter_code
_entity_poly.pdbx_strand_id
1 'polypeptide(L)'
;MYKQLMTGLVLIKEKYIYLLLIVMSLLLAALSFMNQQVPIERNQDTIISMSFAETAALVTFFLLLTLFFTKQHNITRYKVSEWYYIQPSSLKSLILGDLLFIIITHLLSYIYWIVFNLVNQTPEKTNMLLMVIAVSLMLHSIYLFMIYKGHNHFNTIYSIIYTVILLITLGFHAFIMRNDLEMSLNLSRMAGWNFYLYQLPYLTLAASIVLLIGAYFLARHQFNKRHHLA
;
A
#
# COMPACT_ATOMS: atom_id res chain seq x y z
N MET A 1 -1.32 7.40 34.30
CA MET A 1 0.11 7.06 34.11
C MET A 1 0.32 5.69 33.47
N TYR A 2 -0.04 4.56 34.11
CA TYR A 2 0.17 3.20 33.54
C TYR A 2 -0.45 2.98 32.14
N LYS A 3 -1.70 3.42 31.93
CA LYS A 3 -2.38 3.29 30.64
C LYS A 3 -1.68 4.07 29.51
N GLN A 4 -1.19 5.28 29.79
CA GLN A 4 -0.42 6.09 28.83
C GLN A 4 0.95 5.46 28.52
N LEU A 5 1.62 4.90 29.53
CA LEU A 5 2.89 4.18 29.37
C LEU A 5 2.73 2.95 28.47
N MET A 6 1.69 2.14 28.72
CA MET A 6 1.38 0.95 27.92
C MET A 6 1.03 1.32 26.47
N THR A 7 0.27 2.40 26.25
CA THR A 7 -0.01 2.91 24.92
C THR A 7 1.26 3.38 24.20
N GLY A 8 2.13 4.13 24.87
CA GLY A 8 3.41 4.58 24.30
C GLY A 8 4.30 3.40 23.88
N LEU A 9 4.39 2.35 24.69
CA LEU A 9 5.16 1.15 24.38
C LEU A 9 4.60 0.37 23.19
N VAL A 10 3.27 0.25 23.05
CA VAL A 10 2.64 -0.40 21.90
C VAL A 10 2.96 0.35 20.60
N LEU A 11 2.82 1.68 20.62
CA LEU A 11 3.09 2.55 19.46
C LEU A 11 4.57 2.49 19.02
N ILE A 12 5.49 2.46 19.97
CA ILE A 12 6.92 2.37 19.71
C ILE A 12 7.27 0.99 19.13
N LYS A 13 6.77 -0.09 19.73
CA LYS A 13 6.98 -1.46 19.23
C LYS A 13 6.49 -1.61 17.78
N GLU A 14 5.32 -1.08 17.48
CA GLU A 14 4.74 -1.13 16.15
C GLU A 14 5.66 -0.46 15.09
N LYS A 15 6.17 0.74 15.38
CA LYS A 15 7.11 1.46 14.50
C LYS A 15 8.41 0.68 14.27
N TYR A 16 8.95 0.05 15.32
CA TYR A 16 10.15 -0.78 15.19
C TYR A 16 9.93 -2.05 14.37
N ILE A 17 8.75 -2.67 14.45
CA ILE A 17 8.41 -3.85 13.64
C ILE A 17 8.40 -3.48 12.15
N TYR A 18 7.78 -2.36 11.77
CA TYR A 18 7.80 -1.90 10.38
C TYR A 18 9.22 -1.61 9.88
N LEU A 19 10.03 -0.91 10.68
CA LEU A 19 11.42 -0.62 10.32
C LEU A 19 12.25 -1.91 10.17
N LEU A 20 12.08 -2.86 11.09
CA LEU A 20 12.79 -4.14 11.07
C LEU A 20 12.44 -4.94 9.81
N LEU A 21 11.15 -4.99 9.42
CA LEU A 21 10.73 -5.70 8.21
C LEU A 21 11.32 -5.08 6.94
N ILE A 22 11.33 -3.74 6.84
CA ILE A 22 11.98 -3.02 5.72
C ILE A 22 13.48 -3.32 5.66
N VAL A 23 14.17 -3.24 6.78
CA VAL A 23 15.62 -3.49 6.82
C VAL A 23 15.93 -4.95 6.49
N MET A 24 15.16 -5.89 7.03
CA MET A 24 15.36 -7.32 6.76
C MET A 24 15.14 -7.67 5.29
N SER A 25 14.08 -7.18 4.64
CA SER A 25 13.82 -7.48 3.24
C SER A 25 14.89 -6.89 2.31
N LEU A 26 15.38 -5.68 2.59
CA LEU A 26 16.48 -5.05 1.85
C LEU A 26 17.81 -5.77 2.06
N LEU A 27 18.12 -6.19 3.29
CA LEU A 27 19.32 -7.00 3.57
C LEU A 27 19.28 -8.33 2.82
N LEU A 28 18.13 -9.02 2.81
CA LEU A 28 17.95 -10.26 2.05
C LEU A 28 18.13 -10.04 0.54
N ALA A 29 17.64 -8.92 0.01
CA ALA A 29 17.86 -8.55 -1.40
C ALA A 29 19.36 -8.31 -1.70
N ALA A 30 20.05 -7.57 -0.84
CA ALA A 30 21.48 -7.30 -1.00
C ALA A 30 22.32 -8.59 -0.93
N LEU A 31 22.01 -9.49 0.01
CA LEU A 31 22.65 -10.81 0.11
C LEU A 31 22.37 -11.67 -1.13
N SER A 32 21.14 -11.65 -1.65
CA SER A 32 20.77 -12.35 -2.89
C SER A 32 21.60 -11.83 -4.06
N PHE A 33 21.72 -10.52 -4.22
CA PHE A 33 22.55 -9.88 -5.25
C PHE A 33 24.04 -10.24 -5.12
N MET A 34 24.59 -10.22 -3.91
CA MET A 34 26.00 -10.59 -3.66
C MET A 34 26.30 -12.06 -3.95
N ASN A 35 25.31 -12.95 -3.75
CA ASN A 35 25.44 -14.38 -4.00
C ASN A 35 25.15 -14.79 -5.45
N GLN A 36 24.64 -13.90 -6.30
CA GLN A 36 24.49 -14.12 -7.74
C GLN A 36 25.86 -14.01 -8.45
N GLN A 37 26.77 -14.95 -8.17
CA GLN A 37 28.03 -15.11 -8.92
C GLN A 37 27.86 -15.96 -10.19
N VAL A 38 26.67 -16.52 -10.42
CA VAL A 38 26.36 -17.25 -11.66
C VAL A 38 25.19 -16.52 -12.31
N PRO A 39 25.32 -16.03 -13.55
CA PRO A 39 24.19 -15.49 -14.28
C PRO A 39 23.17 -16.63 -14.37
N ILE A 40 21.99 -16.43 -13.80
CA ILE A 40 20.88 -17.36 -13.96
C ILE A 40 20.58 -17.35 -15.47
N GLU A 41 21.01 -18.38 -16.17
CA GLU A 41 20.52 -18.66 -17.52
C GLU A 41 19.00 -18.62 -17.41
N ARG A 42 18.36 -17.65 -18.08
CA ARG A 42 16.90 -17.56 -18.22
C ARG A 42 16.45 -18.77 -19.03
N ASN A 43 16.41 -19.94 -18.40
CA ASN A 43 15.89 -21.15 -18.99
C ASN A 43 14.37 -20.95 -19.11
N GLN A 44 13.83 -21.21 -20.29
CA GLN A 44 12.43 -20.89 -20.67
C GLN A 44 11.38 -21.62 -19.82
N ASP A 45 11.80 -22.52 -18.92
CA ASP A 45 10.97 -23.28 -17.98
C ASP A 45 11.04 -22.78 -16.52
N THR A 46 11.55 -21.57 -16.25
CA THR A 46 11.53 -21.03 -14.88
C THR A 46 10.11 -20.73 -14.43
N ILE A 47 9.52 -21.65 -13.67
CA ILE A 47 8.41 -21.39 -12.76
C ILE A 47 8.76 -20.10 -12.01
N ILE A 48 7.90 -19.08 -12.06
CA ILE A 48 8.10 -17.85 -11.28
C ILE A 48 7.86 -18.21 -9.80
N SER A 49 8.85 -18.82 -9.15
CA SER A 49 8.85 -19.04 -7.71
C SER A 49 9.21 -17.74 -7.03
N MET A 50 8.35 -17.25 -6.13
CA MET A 50 8.74 -16.15 -5.24
C MET A 50 9.76 -16.67 -4.24
N SER A 51 10.95 -16.08 -4.24
CA SER A 51 11.96 -16.31 -3.22
C SER A 51 11.46 -15.85 -1.84
N PHE A 52 12.12 -16.32 -0.78
CA PHE A 52 11.83 -15.85 0.58
C PHE A 52 12.01 -14.33 0.70
N ALA A 53 13.04 -13.76 0.05
CA ALA A 53 13.29 -12.32 0.02
C ALA A 53 12.12 -11.55 -0.63
N GLU A 54 11.59 -12.07 -1.74
CA GLU A 54 10.44 -11.46 -2.44
C GLU A 54 9.16 -11.56 -1.63
N THR A 55 8.95 -12.66 -0.93
CA THR A 55 7.79 -12.83 -0.04
C THR A 55 7.87 -11.87 1.14
N ALA A 56 9.04 -11.76 1.78
CA ALA A 56 9.28 -10.78 2.85
C ALA A 56 9.09 -9.34 2.34
N ALA A 57 9.51 -9.05 1.11
CA ALA A 57 9.34 -7.74 0.52
C ALA A 57 7.89 -7.41 0.19
N LEU A 58 7.13 -8.38 -0.32
CA LEU A 58 5.69 -8.26 -0.58
C LEU A 58 4.90 -8.03 0.72
N VAL A 59 5.24 -8.76 1.78
CA VAL A 59 4.65 -8.56 3.13
C VAL A 59 4.93 -7.15 3.63
N THR A 60 6.18 -6.69 3.52
CA THR A 60 6.58 -5.32 3.92
C THR A 60 5.82 -4.26 3.13
N PHE A 61 5.69 -4.45 1.82
CA PHE A 61 4.93 -3.56 0.94
C PHE A 61 3.46 -3.47 1.36
N PHE A 62 2.78 -4.60 1.61
CA PHE A 62 1.40 -4.59 2.07
C PHE A 62 1.24 -3.92 3.43
N LEU A 63 2.16 -4.19 4.35
CA LEU A 63 2.18 -3.59 5.68
C LEU A 63 2.28 -2.07 5.61
N LEU A 64 3.14 -1.52 4.75
CA LEU A 64 3.23 -0.07 4.52
C LEU A 64 1.92 0.52 3.99
N LEU A 65 1.22 -0.18 3.09
CA LEU A 65 -0.07 0.27 2.57
C LEU A 65 -1.17 0.26 3.65
N THR A 66 -1.10 -0.63 4.64
CA THR A 66 -2.09 -0.71 5.73
C THR A 66 -1.92 0.34 6.84
N LEU A 67 -0.84 1.12 6.83
CA LEU A 67 -0.49 2.04 7.92
C LEU A 67 -1.62 3.01 8.30
N PHE A 68 -2.39 3.49 7.32
CA PHE A 68 -3.53 4.38 7.59
C PHE A 68 -4.63 3.68 8.39
N PHE A 69 -4.97 2.45 8.01
CA PHE A 69 -5.94 1.65 8.77
C PHE A 69 -5.43 1.34 10.17
N THR A 70 -4.15 0.99 10.34
CA THR A 70 -3.56 0.72 11.66
C THR A 70 -3.63 1.95 12.54
N LYS A 71 -3.30 3.12 12.01
CA LYS A 71 -3.47 4.40 12.70
C LYS A 71 -4.91 4.59 13.18
N GLN A 72 -5.90 4.44 12.28
CA GLN A 72 -7.31 4.65 12.61
C GLN A 72 -7.84 3.62 13.63
N HIS A 73 -7.37 2.36 13.52
CA HIS A 73 -7.64 1.32 14.50
C HIS A 73 -7.12 1.72 15.89
N ASN A 74 -5.88 2.21 15.95
CA ASN A 74 -5.23 2.56 17.20
C ASN A 74 -5.87 3.79 17.86
N ILE A 75 -6.24 4.81 17.08
CA ILE A 75 -7.02 5.97 17.56
C ILE A 75 -8.32 5.48 18.20
N THR A 76 -9.05 4.60 17.51
CA THR A 76 -10.36 4.10 17.96
C THR A 76 -10.23 3.18 19.19
N ARG A 77 -9.35 2.19 19.14
CA ARG A 77 -9.18 1.15 20.17
C ARG A 77 -8.57 1.69 21.46
N TYR A 78 -7.51 2.49 21.33
CA TYR A 78 -6.76 2.99 22.48
C TYR A 78 -7.24 4.38 22.93
N LYS A 79 -8.23 4.97 22.24
CA LYS A 79 -8.73 6.33 22.46
C LYS A 79 -7.60 7.35 22.46
N VAL A 80 -6.65 7.14 21.56
CA VAL A 80 -5.44 7.95 21.42
C VAL A 80 -5.83 9.17 20.60
N SER A 81 -5.50 10.36 21.08
CA SER A 81 -5.74 11.56 20.30
C SER A 81 -4.90 11.52 19.01
N GLU A 82 -5.46 12.09 17.96
CA GLU A 82 -4.90 11.98 16.61
C GLU A 82 -3.52 12.66 16.48
N TRP A 83 -3.20 13.57 17.41
CA TRP A 83 -1.89 14.23 17.56
C TRP A 83 -0.70 13.27 17.81
N TYR A 84 -0.94 12.05 18.28
CA TYR A 84 0.15 11.08 18.51
C TYR A 84 0.71 10.50 17.21
N TYR A 85 -0.02 10.65 16.10
CA TYR A 85 0.33 10.10 14.78
C TYR A 85 0.57 11.17 13.72
N ILE A 86 0.16 12.41 13.96
CA ILE A 86 0.42 13.57 13.09
C ILE A 86 0.76 14.75 14.01
N GLN A 87 1.80 15.54 13.72
CA GLN A 87 1.94 16.87 14.34
C GLN A 87 0.72 17.74 13.97
N PRO A 88 -0.10 18.27 14.90
CA PRO A 88 -1.15 19.20 14.52
C PRO A 88 -0.81 20.64 14.95
N SER A 89 -1.15 21.58 14.08
CA SER A 89 -1.38 22.99 14.47
C SER A 89 -2.82 23.47 14.21
N SER A 90 -3.77 22.62 13.76
CA SER A 90 -5.23 22.93 13.78
C SER A 90 -6.13 21.73 13.42
N LEU A 91 -7.44 21.80 13.69
CA LEU A 91 -8.43 20.77 13.27
C LEU A 91 -8.55 20.61 11.74
N LYS A 92 -8.36 21.68 10.95
CA LYS A 92 -8.28 21.60 9.47
C LYS A 92 -7.01 20.89 8.99
N SER A 93 -5.95 20.85 9.82
CA SER A 93 -4.73 20.11 9.52
C SER A 93 -4.90 18.59 9.66
N LEU A 94 -5.99 18.12 10.26
CA LEU A 94 -6.22 16.70 10.46
C LEU A 94 -6.49 15.94 9.16
N ILE A 95 -7.51 16.36 8.39
CA ILE A 95 -7.87 15.73 7.11
C ILE A 95 -6.70 15.84 6.12
N LEU A 96 -6.01 16.98 6.13
CA LEU A 96 -4.80 17.16 5.32
C LEU A 96 -3.67 16.24 5.77
N GLY A 97 -3.47 16.05 7.08
CA GLY A 97 -2.48 15.14 7.62
C GLY A 97 -2.77 13.68 7.27
N ASP A 98 -4.03 13.25 7.30
CA ASP A 98 -4.46 11.93 6.83
C ASP A 98 -4.19 11.74 5.33
N LEU A 99 -4.54 12.74 4.52
CA LEU A 99 -4.27 12.75 3.10
C LEU A 99 -2.76 12.62 2.81
N LEU A 100 -1.95 13.47 3.45
CA LEU A 100 -0.49 13.44 3.30
C LEU A 100 0.08 12.11 3.76
N PHE A 101 -0.43 11.54 4.86
CA PHE A 101 0.00 10.24 5.33
C PHE A 101 -0.28 9.15 4.30
N ILE A 102 -1.49 9.08 3.74
CA ILE A 102 -1.84 8.15 2.65
C ILE A 102 -0.90 8.32 1.46
N ILE A 103 -0.68 9.55 1.00
CA ILE A 103 0.19 9.83 -0.16
C ILE A 103 1.63 9.39 0.13
N ILE A 104 2.19 9.78 1.27
CA ILE A 104 3.56 9.47 1.66
C ILE A 104 3.74 7.96 1.81
N THR A 105 2.82 7.24 2.42
CA THR A 105 2.95 5.78 2.57
C THR A 105 2.91 5.07 1.22
N HIS A 106 2.05 5.49 0.29
CA HIS A 106 1.99 4.90 -1.06
C HIS A 106 3.25 5.21 -1.87
N LEU A 107 3.77 6.44 -1.79
CA LEU A 107 5.03 6.83 -2.42
C LEU A 107 6.21 6.04 -1.85
N LEU A 108 6.30 5.92 -0.52
CA LEU A 108 7.35 5.14 0.14
C LEU A 108 7.25 3.66 -0.22
N SER A 109 6.06 3.06 -0.25
CA SER A 109 5.86 1.68 -0.71
C SER A 109 6.33 1.48 -2.15
N TYR A 110 6.04 2.44 -3.03
CA TYR A 110 6.45 2.36 -4.44
C TYR A 110 7.97 2.49 -4.59
N ILE A 111 8.58 3.49 -3.94
CA ILE A 111 10.04 3.69 -3.96
C ILE A 111 10.75 2.45 -3.39
N TYR A 112 10.29 1.94 -2.25
CA TYR A 112 10.80 0.72 -1.64
C TYR A 112 10.74 -0.46 -2.62
N TRP A 113 9.61 -0.63 -3.31
CA TRP A 113 9.46 -1.71 -4.29
C TRP A 113 10.38 -1.55 -5.50
N ILE A 114 10.52 -0.33 -6.04
CA ILE A 114 11.45 -0.06 -7.14
C ILE A 114 12.87 -0.41 -6.71
N VAL A 115 13.32 0.08 -5.55
CA VAL A 115 14.66 -0.20 -5.04
C VAL A 115 14.88 -1.71 -4.90
N PHE A 116 13.90 -2.43 -4.34
CA PHE A 116 13.98 -3.89 -4.21
C PHE A 116 14.09 -4.62 -5.56
N ASN A 117 13.30 -4.22 -6.57
CA ASN A 117 13.34 -4.85 -7.91
C ASN A 117 14.57 -4.45 -8.72
N LEU A 118 15.12 -3.26 -8.51
CA LEU A 118 16.39 -2.86 -9.11
C LEU A 118 17.53 -3.75 -8.59
N VAL A 119 17.54 -4.05 -7.29
CA VAL A 119 18.52 -4.96 -6.67
C VAL A 119 18.34 -6.41 -7.19
N ASN A 120 17.11 -6.87 -7.39
CA ASN A 120 16.82 -8.25 -7.83
C ASN A 120 16.59 -8.43 -9.35
N GLN A 121 16.75 -7.37 -10.15
CA GLN A 121 16.62 -7.39 -11.63
C GLN A 121 15.28 -7.91 -12.19
N THR A 122 14.15 -7.62 -11.52
CA THR A 122 12.80 -8.07 -11.93
C THR A 122 11.83 -6.92 -12.26
N PRO A 123 12.08 -6.12 -13.32
CA PRO A 123 11.33 -4.90 -13.59
C PRO A 123 9.84 -5.15 -13.91
N GLU A 124 9.49 -6.31 -14.46
CA GLU A 124 8.12 -6.66 -14.85
C GLU A 124 7.17 -6.66 -13.64
N LYS A 125 7.67 -7.03 -12.46
CA LYS A 125 6.91 -7.04 -11.19
C LYS A 125 6.53 -5.63 -10.71
N THR A 126 7.09 -4.58 -11.32
CA THR A 126 6.78 -3.19 -10.99
C THR A 126 5.38 -2.78 -11.45
N ASN A 127 4.95 -3.22 -12.64
CA ASN A 127 3.60 -2.89 -13.15
C ASN A 127 2.50 -3.58 -12.35
N MET A 128 2.75 -4.82 -11.93
CA MET A 128 1.86 -5.57 -11.04
C MET A 128 1.61 -4.78 -9.73
N LEU A 129 2.67 -4.31 -9.07
CA LEU A 129 2.50 -3.56 -7.83
C LEU A 129 2.04 -2.11 -8.02
N LEU A 130 2.28 -1.51 -9.19
CA LEU A 130 1.69 -0.22 -9.55
C LEU A 130 0.16 -0.30 -9.54
N MET A 131 -0.41 -1.39 -10.09
CA MET A 131 -1.85 -1.62 -10.02
C MET A 131 -2.34 -1.80 -8.59
N VAL A 132 -1.60 -2.55 -7.75
CA VAL A 132 -1.96 -2.73 -6.34
C VAL A 132 -1.92 -1.39 -5.59
N ILE A 133 -0.93 -0.53 -5.84
CA ILE A 133 -0.88 0.84 -5.31
C ILE A 133 -2.07 1.65 -5.77
N ALA A 134 -2.41 1.60 -7.06
CA ALA A 134 -3.53 2.34 -7.62
C ALA A 134 -4.84 1.94 -6.93
N VAL A 135 -5.16 0.65 -6.89
CA VAL A 135 -6.36 0.13 -6.21
C VAL A 135 -6.33 0.47 -4.72
N SER A 136 -5.18 0.34 -4.06
CA SER A 136 -5.03 0.74 -2.66
C SER A 136 -5.37 2.22 -2.44
N LEU A 137 -4.88 3.11 -3.29
CA LEU A 137 -5.13 4.54 -3.21
C LEU A 137 -6.62 4.84 -3.40
N MET A 138 -7.27 4.15 -4.34
CA MET A 138 -8.71 4.24 -4.56
C MET A 138 -9.51 3.86 -3.31
N LEU A 139 -9.18 2.71 -2.70
CA LEU A 139 -9.86 2.24 -1.48
C LEU A 139 -9.61 3.18 -0.30
N HIS A 140 -8.40 3.70 -0.14
CA HIS A 140 -8.08 4.72 0.85
C HIS A 140 -8.88 6.00 0.65
N SER A 141 -9.09 6.42 -0.60
CA SER A 141 -9.90 7.60 -0.94
C SER A 141 -11.36 7.42 -0.50
N ILE A 142 -11.95 6.27 -0.82
CA ILE A 142 -13.30 5.90 -0.40
C ILE A 142 -13.38 5.88 1.14
N TYR A 143 -12.40 5.26 1.78
CA TYR A 143 -12.36 5.12 3.22
C TYR A 143 -12.21 6.46 3.96
N LEU A 144 -11.32 7.33 3.48
CA LEU A 144 -11.15 8.70 3.97
C LEU A 144 -12.49 9.45 3.93
N PHE A 145 -13.19 9.39 2.79
CA PHE A 145 -14.51 10.01 2.69
C PHE A 145 -15.52 9.45 3.70
N MET A 146 -15.58 8.12 3.87
CA MET A 146 -16.54 7.50 4.79
C MET A 146 -16.31 7.88 6.26
N ILE A 147 -15.05 7.94 6.71
CA ILE A 147 -14.70 8.37 8.07
C ILE A 147 -15.32 9.75 8.35
N TYR A 148 -15.14 10.71 7.44
CA TYR A 148 -15.57 12.09 7.63
C TYR A 148 -17.03 12.37 7.21
N LYS A 149 -17.68 11.49 6.43
CA LYS A 149 -19.10 11.63 6.03
C LYS A 149 -20.06 11.36 7.18
N GLY A 150 -19.71 10.50 8.13
CA GLY A 150 -20.54 10.30 9.32
C GLY A 150 -20.45 9.00 10.06
N HIS A 151 -19.46 8.18 9.76
CA HIS A 151 -19.12 7.02 10.56
C HIS A 151 -17.77 7.26 11.20
N ASN A 152 -17.75 8.00 12.32
CA ASN A 152 -16.55 8.25 13.13
C ASN A 152 -15.99 6.95 13.77
N HIS A 153 -16.45 5.78 13.35
CA HIS A 153 -16.03 4.50 13.89
C HIS A 153 -15.30 3.75 12.79
N PHE A 154 -13.99 3.61 12.98
CA PHE A 154 -13.21 2.58 12.30
C PHE A 154 -13.95 1.25 12.45
N ASN A 155 -14.33 0.64 11.33
CA ASN A 155 -14.92 -0.68 11.30
C ASN A 155 -13.87 -1.65 10.73
N THR A 156 -13.46 -2.63 11.53
CA THR A 156 -12.49 -3.67 11.15
C THR A 156 -12.87 -4.39 9.85
N ILE A 157 -14.18 -4.47 9.54
CA ILE A 157 -14.69 -5.02 8.28
C ILE A 157 -14.09 -4.28 7.07
N TYR A 158 -13.88 -2.97 7.13
CA TYR A 158 -13.26 -2.22 6.03
C TYR A 158 -11.80 -2.61 5.81
N SER A 159 -11.03 -2.91 6.86
CA SER A 159 -9.65 -3.39 6.72
C SER A 159 -9.60 -4.79 6.12
N ILE A 160 -10.57 -5.65 6.43
CA ILE A 160 -10.69 -6.98 5.82
C ILE A 160 -11.03 -6.84 4.33
N ILE A 161 -12.06 -6.06 3.99
CA ILE A 161 -12.46 -5.81 2.59
C ILE A 161 -11.29 -5.22 1.80
N TYR A 162 -10.60 -4.23 2.38
CA TYR A 162 -9.41 -3.62 1.80
C TYR A 162 -8.34 -4.67 1.46
N THR A 163 -7.98 -5.51 2.44
CA THR A 163 -6.95 -6.54 2.27
C THR A 163 -7.35 -7.57 1.20
N VAL A 164 -8.61 -8.02 1.21
CA VAL A 164 -9.13 -8.98 0.23
C VAL A 164 -9.07 -8.42 -1.19
N ILE A 165 -9.51 -7.18 -1.41
CA ILE A 165 -9.48 -6.55 -2.74
C ILE A 165 -8.04 -6.42 -3.25
N LEU A 166 -7.09 -6.06 -2.37
CA LEU A 166 -5.68 -5.98 -2.76
C LEU A 166 -5.08 -7.34 -3.12
N LEU A 167 -5.39 -8.39 -2.35
CA LEU A 167 -4.93 -9.75 -2.64
C LEU A 167 -5.53 -10.28 -3.95
N ILE A 168 -6.80 -9.99 -4.24
CA ILE A 168 -7.43 -10.32 -5.53
C ILE A 168 -6.73 -9.57 -6.66
N THR A 169 -6.48 -8.26 -6.50
CA THR A 169 -5.80 -7.44 -7.51
C THR A 169 -4.40 -7.98 -7.82
N LEU A 170 -3.63 -8.29 -6.77
CA LEU A 170 -2.31 -8.88 -6.88
C LEU A 170 -2.37 -10.25 -7.55
N GLY A 171 -3.19 -11.15 -7.02
CA GLY A 171 -3.28 -12.54 -7.50
C GLY A 171 -3.72 -12.61 -8.95
N PHE A 172 -4.69 -11.79 -9.36
CA PHE A 172 -5.18 -11.76 -10.73
C PHE A 172 -4.13 -11.19 -11.70
N HIS A 173 -3.44 -10.09 -11.36
CA HIS A 173 -2.36 -9.55 -12.21
C HIS A 173 -1.16 -10.50 -12.27
N ALA A 174 -0.76 -11.09 -11.15
CA ALA A 174 0.33 -12.05 -11.08
C ALA A 174 0.05 -13.30 -11.92
N PHE A 175 -1.18 -13.82 -11.86
CA PHE A 175 -1.60 -14.99 -12.63
C PHE A 175 -1.56 -14.73 -14.13
N ILE A 176 -2.03 -13.57 -14.60
CA ILE A 176 -1.98 -13.23 -16.03
C ILE A 176 -0.55 -13.10 -16.53
N MET A 177 0.32 -12.40 -15.80
CA MET A 177 1.74 -12.28 -16.17
C MET A 177 2.43 -13.63 -16.21
N ARG A 178 2.14 -14.51 -15.23
CA ARG A 178 2.68 -15.86 -15.18
C ARG A 178 2.21 -16.70 -16.36
N ASN A 179 0.92 -16.67 -16.69
CA ASN A 179 0.38 -17.43 -17.82
C ASN A 179 0.94 -16.94 -19.16
N ASP A 180 1.19 -15.63 -19.33
CA ASP A 180 1.83 -15.12 -20.55
C ASP A 180 3.23 -15.72 -20.74
N LEU A 181 3.99 -15.82 -19.64
CA LEU A 181 5.37 -16.30 -19.63
C LEU A 181 5.47 -17.83 -19.75
N GLU A 182 4.68 -18.59 -18.97
CA GLU A 182 4.78 -20.06 -18.92
C GLU A 182 4.09 -20.76 -20.10
N MET A 183 2.98 -20.21 -20.59
CA MET A 183 2.20 -20.84 -21.67
C MET A 183 2.51 -20.26 -23.05
N SER A 184 3.49 -19.34 -23.16
CA SER A 184 3.85 -18.64 -24.41
C SER A 184 2.63 -18.05 -25.14
N LEU A 185 1.65 -17.56 -24.37
CA LEU A 185 0.38 -17.10 -24.91
C LEU A 185 0.53 -15.85 -25.78
N ASN A 186 1.67 -15.14 -25.69
CA ASN A 186 1.93 -13.90 -26.40
C ASN A 186 0.81 -12.87 -26.18
N LEU A 187 0.26 -12.82 -24.95
CA LEU A 187 -0.79 -11.88 -24.54
C LEU A 187 -0.33 -10.44 -24.75
N SER A 188 0.96 -10.17 -24.57
CA SER A 188 1.56 -8.86 -24.92
C SER A 188 1.38 -8.45 -26.40
N ARG A 189 1.12 -9.38 -27.32
CA ARG A 189 0.83 -9.11 -28.74
C ARG A 189 -0.65 -8.88 -29.03
N MET A 190 -1.53 -9.27 -28.11
CA MET A 190 -2.97 -9.01 -28.21
C MET A 190 -3.29 -7.64 -27.59
N ALA A 191 -3.89 -6.74 -28.37
CA ALA A 191 -4.12 -5.35 -27.96
C ALA A 191 -4.83 -5.21 -26.59
N GLY A 192 -5.83 -6.04 -26.31
CA GLY A 192 -6.58 -6.00 -25.05
C GLY A 192 -5.76 -6.40 -23.83
N TRP A 193 -4.92 -7.43 -23.94
CA TRP A 193 -4.07 -7.88 -22.85
C TRP A 193 -2.85 -6.99 -22.65
N ASN A 194 -2.29 -6.46 -23.73
CA ASN A 194 -1.25 -5.43 -23.66
C ASN A 194 -1.74 -4.19 -22.91
N PHE A 195 -2.94 -3.71 -23.25
CA PHE A 195 -3.59 -2.62 -22.53
C PHE A 195 -3.73 -2.94 -21.04
N TYR A 196 -4.25 -4.13 -20.70
CA TYR A 196 -4.46 -4.55 -19.32
C TYR A 196 -3.15 -4.59 -18.51
N LEU A 197 -2.08 -5.16 -19.06
CA LEU A 197 -0.82 -5.36 -18.35
C LEU A 197 -0.01 -4.07 -18.20
N TYR A 198 -0.04 -3.19 -19.20
CA TYR A 198 0.91 -2.09 -19.30
C TYR A 198 0.27 -0.70 -19.27
N GLN A 199 -1.03 -0.55 -19.58
CA GLN A 199 -1.67 0.76 -19.63
C GLN A 199 -2.69 0.95 -18.51
N LEU A 200 -3.45 -0.09 -18.19
CA LEU A 200 -4.46 -0.06 -17.14
C LEU A 200 -3.91 0.32 -15.75
N PRO A 201 -2.72 -0.13 -15.30
CA PRO A 201 -2.17 0.30 -14.01
C PRO A 201 -2.02 1.83 -13.91
N TYR A 202 -1.55 2.47 -14.98
CA TYR A 202 -1.37 3.92 -15.04
C TYR A 202 -2.70 4.68 -15.08
N LEU A 203 -3.67 4.19 -15.87
CA LEU A 203 -5.01 4.79 -15.93
C LEU A 203 -5.74 4.66 -14.59
N THR A 204 -5.61 3.51 -13.93
CA THR A 204 -6.18 3.26 -12.61
C THR A 204 -5.52 4.17 -11.58
N LEU A 205 -4.20 4.38 -11.65
CA LEU A 205 -3.49 5.30 -10.77
C LEU A 205 -3.99 6.74 -10.95
N ALA A 206 -4.11 7.21 -12.20
CA ALA A 206 -4.62 8.54 -12.50
C ALA A 206 -6.05 8.74 -11.96
N ALA A 207 -6.94 7.77 -12.21
CA ALA A 207 -8.30 7.79 -11.68
C ALA A 207 -8.32 7.81 -10.14
N SER A 208 -7.42 7.05 -9.51
CA SER A 208 -7.30 6.99 -8.05
C SER A 208 -6.81 8.31 -7.44
N ILE A 209 -5.91 9.02 -8.12
CA ILE A 209 -5.48 10.37 -7.71
C ILE A 209 -6.65 11.36 -7.79
N VAL A 210 -7.43 11.32 -8.88
CA VAL A 210 -8.64 12.17 -9.02
C VAL A 210 -9.65 11.87 -7.91
N LEU A 211 -9.86 10.58 -7.61
CA LEU A 211 -10.74 10.15 -6.51
C LEU A 211 -10.22 10.61 -5.14
N LEU A 212 -8.92 10.57 -4.90
CA LEU A 212 -8.32 11.03 -3.65
C LEU A 212 -8.50 12.54 -3.44
N ILE A 213 -8.28 13.33 -4.51
CA ILE A 213 -8.52 14.77 -4.49
C ILE A 213 -10.01 15.06 -4.23
N GLY A 214 -10.91 14.35 -4.91
CA GLY A 214 -12.35 14.45 -4.68
C GLY A 214 -12.75 14.10 -3.24
N ALA A 215 -12.20 13.00 -2.71
CA ALA A 215 -12.42 12.56 -1.34
C ALA A 215 -11.98 13.61 -0.31
N TYR A 216 -10.84 14.27 -0.53
CA TYR A 216 -10.37 15.36 0.33
C TYR A 216 -11.37 16.53 0.37
N PHE A 217 -11.82 17.02 -0.79
CA PHE A 217 -12.77 18.14 -0.83
C PHE A 217 -14.12 17.79 -0.21
N LEU A 218 -14.63 16.58 -0.48
CA LEU A 218 -15.87 16.09 0.10
C LEU A 218 -15.76 15.91 1.62
N ALA A 219 -14.67 15.30 2.11
CA ALA A 219 -14.40 15.15 3.54
C ALA A 219 -14.32 16.51 4.25
N ARG A 220 -13.60 17.47 3.66
CA ARG A 220 -13.51 18.84 4.19
C ARG A 220 -14.85 19.55 4.23
N HIS A 221 -15.67 19.41 3.18
CA HIS A 221 -17.01 20.02 3.14
C HIS A 221 -17.92 19.44 4.23
N GLN A 222 -17.96 18.11 4.38
CA GLN A 222 -18.76 17.44 5.41
C GLN A 222 -18.30 17.80 6.83
N PHE A 223 -16.99 17.88 7.05
CA PHE A 223 -16.42 18.28 8.32
C PHE A 223 -16.79 19.71 8.72
N ASN A 224 -16.65 20.67 7.81
CA ASN A 224 -17.03 22.06 8.07
C ASN A 224 -18.53 22.21 8.38
N LYS A 225 -19.40 21.49 7.65
CA LYS A 225 -20.86 21.53 7.87
C LYS A 225 -21.22 21.14 9.30
N ARG A 226 -20.51 20.19 9.92
CA ARG A 226 -20.77 19.73 11.29
C ARG A 226 -20.33 20.74 12.36
N HIS A 227 -19.19 21.38 12.16
CA HIS A 227 -18.65 22.35 13.12
C HIS A 227 -19.30 23.74 13.04
N HIS A 228 -20.04 24.06 11.96
CA HIS A 228 -20.89 25.24 11.90
C HIS A 228 -22.27 25.04 12.57
N LEU A 229 -22.64 23.80 12.90
CA LEU A 229 -23.92 23.44 13.52
C LEU A 229 -23.81 23.11 15.02
N ALA A 230 -22.61 23.21 15.60
CA ALA A 230 -22.31 22.94 17.01
C ALA A 230 -21.82 24.24 17.69
#